data_AF-A0A172YXM6-F1
#
_entry.id   AF-A0A172YXM6-F1
#
_cell.length_a   1.000
_cell.length_b   1.000
_cell.length_c   1.000
_cell.angle_alpha   90.00
_cell.angle_beta   90.00
_cell.angle_gamma   90.00
#
_symmetry.space_group_name_H-M   'P 1'
#
loop_
_entity.id
_entity.type
_entity.pdbx_description
1 polymer ?
#
loop_
_entity_poly.entity_id
_entity_poly.type
_entity_poly.pdbx_seq_one_letter_code
_entity_poly.pdbx_strand_id
1 'polypeptide(L)'
;MSKNIKRTSDNMASLAAETLSNPNSSAIAKSLAASALAQSGTDKQTSAEMEEKAGKALQSDKYSDATKSLAASVLSQANKERGN
;
A
#
# COMPACT_ATOMS: atom_id res chain seq x y z
N MET A 1 27.00 3.42 1.77
CA MET A 1 26.07 2.44 2.38
C MET A 1 24.90 2.23 1.43
N SER A 2 25.00 1.24 0.54
CA SER A 2 23.93 0.89 -0.40
C SER A 2 22.82 0.17 0.37
N LYS A 3 21.76 0.90 0.71
CA LYS A 3 20.69 0.39 1.56
C LYS A 3 19.86 -0.61 0.77
N ASN A 4 19.66 -1.80 1.35
CA ASN A 4 18.92 -2.92 0.79
C ASN A 4 17.53 -2.48 0.26
N ILE A 5 17.39 -2.37 -1.06
CA ILE A 5 16.20 -1.86 -1.78
C ILE A 5 15.21 -2.96 -2.19
N LYS A 6 15.14 -4.07 -1.44
CA LYS A 6 13.99 -5.01 -1.54
C LYS A 6 12.85 -4.63 -0.60
N ARG A 7 12.69 -3.32 -0.41
CA ARG A 7 11.51 -2.67 0.14
C ARG A 7 10.54 -2.44 -1.01
N THR A 8 9.25 -2.33 -0.74
CA THR A 8 8.18 -2.02 -1.71
C THR A 8 8.75 -1.14 -2.82
N SER A 9 8.91 -1.70 -4.04
CA SER A 9 9.79 -1.16 -5.10
C SER A 9 9.71 0.37 -5.12
N ASP A 10 10.82 1.12 -5.11
CA ASP A 10 10.83 2.58 -4.86
C ASP A 10 9.68 3.34 -5.57
N ASN A 11 9.35 2.93 -6.80
CA ASN A 11 8.21 3.39 -7.58
C ASN A 11 6.85 3.37 -6.83
N MET A 12 6.58 2.32 -6.06
CA MET A 12 5.34 2.11 -5.32
C MET A 12 5.30 2.92 -4.02
N ALA A 13 6.46 3.15 -3.38
CA ALA A 13 6.55 4.10 -2.28
C ALA A 13 6.35 5.54 -2.78
N SER A 14 6.93 5.90 -3.93
CA SER A 14 6.68 7.18 -4.60
C SER A 14 5.21 7.34 -4.99
N LEU A 15 4.58 6.31 -5.55
CA LEU A 15 3.16 6.32 -5.91
C LEU A 15 2.25 6.47 -4.68
N ALA A 16 2.62 5.83 -3.57
CA ALA A 16 1.94 5.98 -2.29
C ALA A 16 2.06 7.42 -1.78
N ALA A 17 3.26 7.99 -1.82
CA ALA A 17 3.49 9.36 -1.39
C ALA A 17 2.70 10.36 -2.25
N GLU A 18 2.69 10.17 -3.57
CA GLU A 18 1.92 10.99 -4.50
C GLU A 18 0.40 10.87 -4.24
N THR A 19 -0.09 9.66 -3.98
CA THR A 19 -1.50 9.41 -3.62
C THR A 19 -1.88 10.10 -2.31
N LEU A 20 -0.97 10.14 -1.33
CA LEU A 20 -1.13 10.85 -0.06
C LEU A 20 -1.17 12.37 -0.24
N SER A 21 -0.26 12.88 -1.07
CA SER A 21 -0.15 14.31 -1.38
C SER A 21 -1.26 14.82 -2.31
N ASN A 22 -1.95 13.93 -3.03
CA ASN A 22 -2.99 14.30 -3.96
C ASN A 22 -4.31 14.65 -3.22
N PRO A 23 -4.82 15.89 -3.33
CA PRO A 23 -6.06 16.29 -2.68
C PRO A 23 -7.29 15.54 -3.24
N ASN A 24 -7.25 15.11 -4.50
CA ASN A 24 -8.34 14.37 -5.16
C ASN A 24 -8.38 12.88 -4.77
N SER A 25 -7.35 12.37 -4.10
CA SER A 25 -7.35 10.99 -3.60
C SER A 25 -8.38 10.81 -2.51
N SER A 26 -9.15 9.72 -2.62
CA SER A 26 -10.09 9.28 -1.60
C SER A 26 -9.38 8.98 -0.27
N ALA A 27 -10.12 9.09 0.83
CA ALA A 27 -9.61 8.75 2.16
C ALA A 27 -9.09 7.30 2.24
N ILE A 28 -9.71 6.37 1.51
CA ILE A 28 -9.28 4.99 1.43
C ILE A 28 -7.95 4.87 0.67
N ALA A 29 -7.81 5.53 -0.48
CA ALA A 29 -6.55 5.54 -1.23
C ALA A 29 -5.38 6.09 -0.40
N LYS A 30 -5.61 7.18 0.34
CA LYS A 30 -4.62 7.75 1.27
C LYS A 30 -4.26 6.79 2.41
N SER A 31 -5.25 6.10 2.97
CA SER A 31 -5.03 5.12 4.06
C SER A 31 -4.23 3.90 3.58
N LEU A 32 -4.52 3.41 2.37
CA LEU A 32 -3.81 2.30 1.74
C LEU A 32 -2.38 2.69 1.38
N ALA A 33 -2.20 3.87 0.78
CA ALA A 33 -0.89 4.44 0.50
C ALA A 33 -0.04 4.60 1.77
N ALA A 34 -0.62 5.15 2.84
CA ALA A 34 0.05 5.28 4.13
C ALA A 34 0.44 3.92 4.71
N SER A 35 -0.42 2.91 4.57
CA SER A 35 -0.14 1.55 5.05
C SER A 35 0.99 0.90 4.24
N ALA A 36 0.98 1.04 2.91
CA ALA A 36 2.04 0.57 2.02
C ALA A 36 3.39 1.22 2.32
N LEU A 37 3.39 2.54 2.59
CA LEU A 37 4.59 3.29 2.99
C LEU A 37 5.09 2.88 4.38
N ALA A 38 4.19 2.69 5.34
CA ALA A 38 4.55 2.24 6.68
C ALA A 38 5.21 0.85 6.65
N GLN A 39 4.68 -0.08 5.85
CA GLN A 39 5.28 -1.40 5.63
C GLN A 39 6.57 -1.36 4.83
N SER A 40 6.67 -0.44 3.85
CA SER A 40 7.95 -0.12 3.21
C SER A 40 8.93 0.55 4.18
N GLY A 41 8.51 0.94 5.38
CA GLY A 41 9.33 1.65 6.35
C GLY A 41 9.83 0.76 7.49
N THR A 42 9.04 -0.25 7.84
CA THR A 42 9.04 -0.86 9.16
C THR A 42 8.57 -2.30 9.09
N ASP A 43 8.93 -3.11 10.08
CA ASP A 43 8.42 -4.48 10.26
C ASP A 43 7.00 -4.48 10.87
N LYS A 44 6.19 -3.47 10.55
CA LYS A 44 4.82 -3.32 11.06
C LYS A 44 3.84 -4.01 10.13
N GLN A 45 3.07 -4.93 10.71
CA GLN A 45 2.05 -5.67 9.97
C GLN A 45 0.85 -4.82 9.58
N THR A 46 0.33 -5.09 8.38
CA THR A 46 -1.02 -4.65 7.98
C THR A 46 -2.06 -5.27 8.91
N SER A 47 -2.92 -4.45 9.49
CA SER A 47 -4.08 -4.95 10.24
C SER A 47 -5.09 -5.61 9.30
N ALA A 48 -5.82 -6.62 9.78
CA ALA A 48 -6.85 -7.32 8.99
C ALA A 48 -7.89 -6.36 8.38
N GLU A 49 -8.27 -5.31 9.11
CA GLU A 49 -9.19 -4.28 8.60
C GLU A 49 -8.64 -3.52 7.38
N MET A 50 -7.31 -3.32 7.33
CA MET A 50 -6.66 -2.63 6.23
C MET A 50 -6.49 -3.53 5.01
N GLU A 51 -6.26 -4.84 5.21
CA GLU A 51 -6.33 -5.82 4.13
C GLU A 51 -7.74 -5.88 3.52
N GLU A 52 -8.79 -5.91 4.35
CA GLU A 52 -10.15 -5.94 3.84
C GLU A 52 -10.48 -4.68 3.02
N LYS A 53 -10.05 -3.51 3.50
CA LYS A 53 -10.16 -2.24 2.76
C LYS A 53 -9.35 -2.28 1.45
N ALA A 54 -8.16 -2.87 1.46
CA ALA A 54 -7.34 -3.05 0.28
C ALA A 54 -8.02 -3.99 -0.73
N GLY A 55 -8.59 -5.11 -0.28
CA GLY A 55 -9.33 -6.04 -1.13
C GLY A 55 -10.56 -5.39 -1.76
N LYS A 56 -11.33 -4.63 -0.97
CA LYS A 56 -12.47 -3.84 -1.46
C LYS A 56 -12.05 -2.78 -2.47
N ALA A 57 -10.90 -2.13 -2.25
CA ALA A 57 -10.38 -1.14 -3.19
C ALA A 57 -9.89 -1.78 -4.49
N LEU A 58 -9.31 -2.98 -4.42
CA LEU A 58 -8.88 -3.74 -5.59
C LEU A 58 -10.05 -4.18 -6.47
N GLN A 59 -11.14 -4.61 -5.82
CA GLN A 59 -12.35 -5.09 -6.48
C GLN A 59 -13.26 -3.97 -6.99
N SER A 60 -13.00 -2.72 -6.62
CA SER A 60 -13.86 -1.60 -6.99
C SER A 60 -13.25 -0.79 -8.13
N ASP A 61 -14.02 -0.61 -9.20
CA ASP A 61 -13.63 0.21 -10.36
C ASP A 61 -13.69 1.72 -10.11
N LYS A 62 -14.14 2.12 -8.91
CA LYS A 62 -14.12 3.51 -8.47
C LYS A 62 -12.72 4.02 -8.17
N TYR A 63 -11.74 3.11 -8.01
CA TYR A 63 -10.36 3.46 -7.70
C TYR A 63 -9.47 3.39 -8.92
N SER A 64 -8.52 4.32 -9.00
CA SER A 64 -7.51 4.34 -10.05
C SER A 64 -6.59 3.13 -10.00
N ASP A 65 -5.99 2.78 -11.14
CA ASP A 65 -5.00 1.70 -11.22
C ASP A 65 -3.83 1.88 -10.26
N ALA A 66 -3.46 3.14 -9.99
CA ALA A 66 -2.47 3.47 -8.97
C ALA A 66 -2.90 3.02 -7.58
N THR A 67 -4.14 3.31 -7.19
CA THR A 67 -4.70 2.88 -5.90
C THR A 67 -4.84 1.36 -5.83
N LYS A 68 -5.28 0.72 -6.92
CA LYS A 68 -5.36 -0.75 -7.00
C LYS A 68 -3.98 -1.38 -6.87
N SER A 69 -2.94 -0.80 -7.48
CA SER A 69 -1.55 -1.26 -7.35
C SER A 69 -1.03 -1.13 -5.91
N LEU A 70 -1.35 -0.03 -5.23
CA LEU A 70 -1.02 0.17 -3.82
C LEU A 70 -1.74 -0.84 -2.91
N ALA A 71 -3.03 -1.06 -3.15
CA ALA A 71 -3.84 -2.06 -2.43
C ALA A 71 -3.29 -3.48 -2.65
N ALA A 72 -2.91 -3.84 -3.88
CA ALA A 72 -2.27 -5.11 -4.19
C ALA A 72 -0.95 -5.27 -3.42
N SER A 73 -0.15 -4.19 -3.36
CA SER A 73 1.11 -4.20 -2.63
C SER A 73 0.91 -4.43 -1.14
N VAL A 74 -0.07 -3.76 -0.52
CA VAL A 74 -0.42 -3.95 0.90
C VAL A 74 -0.89 -5.39 1.16
N LEU A 75 -1.78 -5.94 0.33
CA LEU A 75 -2.25 -7.32 0.45
C LEU A 75 -1.12 -8.33 0.28
N SER A 76 -0.24 -8.11 -0.69
CA SER A 76 0.91 -8.99 -0.92
C SER A 76 1.87 -8.98 0.27
N GLN A 77 2.08 -7.83 0.89
CA GLN A 77 2.98 -7.69 2.04
C GLN A 77 2.37 -8.26 3.32
N ALA A 78 1.09 -8.03 3.57
CA ALA A 78 0.37 -8.60 4.68
C ALA A 78 0.38 -10.14 4.66
N ASN A 79 0.19 -10.74 3.48
CA ASN A 79 0.27 -12.19 3.31
C ASN A 79 1.71 -12.72 3.43
N LYS A 80 2.71 -11.97 2.96
CA LYS A 80 4.11 -12.39 3.03
C LYS A 80 4.62 -12.48 4.47
N GLU A 81 4.21 -11.57 5.36
CA GLU A 81 4.55 -11.65 6.78
C GLU A 81 3.73 -12.71 7.53
N ARG A 82 2.54 -13.08 7.05
CA ARG A 82 1.72 -14.15 7.64
C ARG A 82 2.16 -15.56 7.29
N GLY A 83 2.95 -15.74 6.23
CA GLY A 83 3.37 -17.04 5.71
C GLY A 83 4.61 -17.64 6.39
N ASN A 84 4.96 -17.21 7.60
CA ASN A 84 6.21 -17.57 8.26
C ASN A 84 6.02 -18.36 9.56
#